data_AF-A0A937T463-F1
#
_entry.id   AF-A0A937T463-F1
#
_cell.length_a   1.000
_cell.length_b   1.000
_cell.length_c   1.000
_cell.angle_alpha   90.00
_cell.angle_beta   90.00
_cell.angle_gamma   90.00
#
_symmetry.space_group_name_H-M   'P 1'
#
loop_
_entity.id
_entity.type
_entity.pdbx_description
1 polymer ?
#
loop_
_entity_poly.entity_id
_entity_poly.type
_entity_poly.pdbx_seq_one_letter_code
_entity_poly.pdbx_strand_id
1 'polypeptide(L)' 'KPIPDFTLDDSHEQFGDELDRVVSWKSGTDVSQLSGKAVRMRFELKDADLYSFQFVKKEAK' A
#
# COMPACT_ATOMS: atom_id res chain seq x y z
N LYS A 1 -1.83 10.53 12.73
CA LYS A 1 -0.36 10.48 12.51
C LYS A 1 -0.06 9.24 11.66
N PRO A 2 1.03 9.21 10.88
CA PRO A 2 1.44 8.00 10.16
C PRO A 2 1.64 6.83 11.13
N ILE A 3 1.35 5.62 10.68
CA ILE A 3 1.62 4.40 11.44
C ILE A 3 3.10 4.03 11.20
N PRO A 4 3.89 3.75 12.26
CA PRO A 4 5.27 3.29 12.08
C PRO A 4 5.36 2.10 11.11
N ASP A 5 6.44 2.04 10.33
CA ASP A 5 6.69 1.03 9.29
C ASP A 5 5.70 1.02 8.10
N PHE A 6 4.69 1.89 8.14
CA PHE A 6 3.73 2.15 7.05
C PHE A 6 3.71 3.65 6.68
N THR A 7 4.85 4.32 6.84
CA THR A 7 5.00 5.73 6.48
C THR A 7 5.21 5.89 4.98
N LEU A 8 5.10 7.13 4.47
CA LEU A 8 5.38 7.42 3.07
C LEU A 8 6.86 7.18 2.74
N ASP A 9 7.77 7.56 3.64
CA ASP A 9 9.22 7.36 3.50
C ASP A 9 9.64 5.88 3.56
N ASP A 10 8.76 5.02 4.06
CA ASP A 10 8.95 3.57 4.07
C ASP A 10 8.28 2.88 2.89
N SER A 11 7.41 3.58 2.15
CA SER A 11 6.76 3.03 0.96
C SER A 11 7.73 3.04 -0.22
N HIS A 12 7.76 1.95 -0.97
CA HIS A 12 8.49 1.95 -2.22
C HIS A 12 7.76 2.80 -3.26
N GLU A 13 8.50 3.61 -4.02
CA GLU A 13 7.92 4.38 -5.11
C GLU A 13 7.33 3.44 -6.17
N GLN A 14 6.15 3.81 -6.68
CA GLN A 14 5.43 3.04 -7.68
C GLN A 14 5.48 3.80 -9.00
N PHE A 15 5.88 3.13 -10.07
CA PHE A 15 5.92 3.68 -11.43
C PHE A 15 5.60 2.59 -12.45
N GLY A 16 5.17 3.00 -13.65
CA GLY A 16 4.81 2.10 -14.74
C GLY A 16 3.30 2.02 -15.00
N ASP A 17 2.91 1.10 -15.88
CA ASP A 17 1.53 0.92 -16.36
C ASP A 17 1.07 -0.51 -16.04
N GLU A 18 0.62 -0.73 -14.81
CA GLU A 18 0.17 -2.03 -14.31
C GLU A 18 -1.07 -1.86 -13.44
N LEU A 19 -2.11 -2.67 -13.67
CA LEU A 19 -3.34 -2.66 -12.87
C LEU A 19 -3.23 -3.48 -11.59
N ASP A 20 -2.41 -4.53 -11.59
CA ASP A 20 -2.30 -5.51 -10.50
C ASP A 20 -1.00 -5.37 -9.68
N ARG A 21 -0.44 -4.14 -9.65
CA ARG A 21 0.80 -3.86 -8.94
C ARG A 21 0.61 -3.97 -7.43
N VAL A 22 1.43 -4.82 -6.80
CA VAL A 22 1.47 -4.94 -5.33
C VAL A 22 2.35 -3.83 -4.76
N VAL A 23 1.75 -2.93 -3.98
CA VAL A 23 2.47 -1.90 -3.23
C VAL A 23 3.14 -2.52 -2.00
N SER A 24 4.37 -2.11 -1.71
CA SER A 24 5.16 -2.59 -0.60
C SER A 24 5.78 -1.44 0.21
N TRP A 25 6.09 -1.74 1.46
CA TRP A 25 6.95 -0.94 2.32
C TRP A 25 8.26 -1.68 2.56
N LYS A 26 9.24 -1.00 3.18
CA LYS A 26 10.51 -1.63 3.62
C LYS A 26 10.28 -2.86 4.50
N SER A 27 9.20 -2.88 5.27
CA SER A 27 8.78 -4.00 6.14
C SER A 27 8.10 -5.15 5.37
N GLY A 28 7.83 -4.97 4.08
CA GLY A 28 7.21 -5.96 3.19
C GLY A 28 5.83 -5.51 2.68
N THR A 29 5.02 -6.49 2.26
CA THR A 29 3.68 -6.26 1.69
C THR A 29 2.55 -6.57 2.67
N ASP A 30 2.86 -7.07 3.87
CA ASP A 30 1.85 -7.53 4.80
C ASP A 30 1.31 -6.38 5.68
N VAL A 31 0.01 -6.12 5.53
CA VAL A 31 -0.75 -5.13 6.31
C VAL A 31 -1.74 -5.80 7.28
N SER A 32 -1.70 -7.13 7.42
CA SER A 32 -2.66 -7.91 8.22
C SER A 32 -2.73 -7.46 9.69
N GLN A 33 -1.63 -6.95 10.24
CA GLN A 33 -1.54 -6.38 11.59
C GLN A 33 -2.41 -5.13 11.82
N LEU A 34 -2.89 -4.50 10.74
CA LEU A 34 -3.80 -3.35 10.78
C LEU A 34 -5.28 -3.76 10.69
N SER A 35 -5.57 -5.03 10.45
CA SER A 35 -6.94 -5.53 10.33
C SER A 35 -7.78 -5.23 11.57
N GLY A 36 -9.04 -4.84 11.37
CA GLY A 36 -9.97 -4.46 12.44
C GLY A 36 -9.74 -3.06 13.02
N LYS A 37 -8.70 -2.34 12.58
CA LYS A 37 -8.46 -0.95 13.00
C LYS A 37 -8.94 0.01 11.90
N ALA A 38 -9.62 1.08 12.30
CA ALA A 38 -9.92 2.16 11.37
C ALA A 38 -8.61 2.86 10.97
N VAL A 39 -8.32 2.86 9.67
CA VAL A 39 -7.12 3.51 9.09
C VAL A 39 -7.53 4.52 8.04
N ARG A 40 -6.66 5.49 7.77
CA ARG A 40 -6.80 6.42 6.66
C ARG A 40 -5.66 6.18 5.68
N MET A 41 -5.99 5.88 4.43
CA MET A 41 -4.99 5.75 3.38
C MET A 41 -4.62 7.13 2.83
N ARG A 42 -3.33 7.36 2.62
CA ARG A 42 -2.80 8.55 1.94
C ARG A 42 -2.07 8.09 0.69
N PHE A 43 -2.44 8.66 -0.45
CA PHE A 43 -1.73 8.49 -1.72
C PHE A 43 -0.99 9.80 -2.02
N GLU A 44 0.26 9.70 -2.45
CA GLU A 44 1.01 10.81 -3.03
C GLU A 44 1.27 10.45 -4.48
N LEU A 45 0.71 11.23 -5.40
CA LEU A 45 0.75 10.97 -6.83
C LEU A 45 1.47 12.12 -7.52
N LYS A 46 2.27 11.77 -8.52
CA LYS A 46 2.94 12.72 -9.40
C LYS A 46 2.79 12.19 -10.83
N ASP A 47 2.25 13.01 -11.72
CA ASP A 47 2.02 12.67 -13.12
C ASP A 47 1.26 11.33 -13.29
N ALA A 48 0.34 11.04 -12.37
CA ALA A 48 -0.39 9.77 -12.30
C ALA A 48 -1.82 9.97 -11.77
N ASP A 49 -2.72 9.09 -12.22
CA ASP A 49 -4.10 8.99 -11.73
C ASP A 49 -4.31 7.66 -11.00
N LEU A 50 -5.03 7.67 -9.88
CA LEU A 50 -5.44 6.47 -9.15
C LEU A 50 -6.86 6.08 -9.55
N TYR A 51 -7.01 4.94 -10.24
CA TYR A 51 -8.32 4.40 -10.59
C TYR A 51 -9.01 3.69 -9.41
N SER A 52 -8.35 2.66 -8.87
CA SER A 52 -8.88 1.85 -7.76
C SER A 52 -7.74 1.22 -6.96
N PHE A 53 -8.03 0.85 -5.71
CA PHE A 53 -7.12 0.05 -4.89
C PHE A 53 -7.92 -1.00 -4.10
N GLN A 54 -7.25 -2.07 -3.69
CA GLN A 54 -7.86 -3.11 -2.87
C GLN A 54 -6.83 -3.74 -1.92
N PHE A 55 -7.32 -4.32 -0.83
CA PHE A 55 -6.53 -5.22 0.02
C PHE A 55 -6.90 -6.65 -0.35
N VAL A 56 -5.91 -7.43 -0.80
CA VAL A 56 -6.11 -8.85 -1.14
C VAL A 56 -5.63 -9.73 0.01
N LYS A 57 -6.40 -10.77 0.34
CA LYS A 57 -5.89 -11.85 1.19
C LYS A 57 -4.88 -12.63 0.38
N LYS A 58 -3.70 -12.88 0.95
CA LYS A 58 -2.75 -13.83 0.38
C LYS A 58 -3.31 -15.23 0.62
N GLU A 59 -3.76 -15.90 -0.43
CA GLU A 59 -4.16 -17.30 -0.32
C GLU A 59 -2.91 -18.16 -0.12
N ALA A 60 -2.96 -19.06 0.86
CA ALA A 60 -1.94 -20.08 1.02
C ALA A 60 -2.10 -21.09 -0.12
N LYS A 61 -1.02 -21.32 -0.87
CA LYS A 61 -0.95 -22.36 -1.90
C LYS A 61 -0.88 -23.74 -1.27
#